data_AF-A0A2M7NAT5-F1
#
_entry.id   AF-A0A2M7NAT5-F1
#
_cell.length_a   1.000
_cell.length_b   1.000
_cell.length_c   1.000
_cell.angle_alpha   90.00
_cell.angle_beta   90.00
_cell.angle_gamma   90.00
#
_symmetry.space_group_name_H-M   'P 1'
#
loop_
_entity.id
_entity.type
_entity.pdbx_description
1 polymer ?
#
loop_
_entity_poly.entity_id
_entity_poly.type
_entity_poly.pdbx_seq_one_letter_code
_entity_poly.pdbx_strand_id
1 'polypeptide(L)'
;MILPLCFERIQFIPYLDLIEKYSFDSRNFVKKAVNWALRQIGKRNKELGILALHCSQRILLQQHKSAQWIAKDAIRELNDKWN
;
A
#
# COMPACT_ATOMS: atom_id res chain seq x y z
N MET A 1 18.14 -9.03 20.51
CA MET A 1 17.97 -9.86 19.29
C MET A 1 16.74 -9.33 18.56
N ILE A 2 16.94 -8.45 17.58
CA ILE A 2 15.82 -7.85 16.83
C ILE A 2 15.42 -8.88 15.77
N LEU A 3 14.25 -9.49 15.91
CA LEU A 3 13.71 -10.40 14.90
C LEU A 3 13.62 -9.64 13.55
N PRO A 4 14.08 -10.24 12.44
CA PRO A 4 14.16 -9.57 11.13
C PRO A 4 12.82 -8.98 10.64
N LEU A 5 11.69 -9.56 11.08
CA LEU A 5 10.34 -9.06 10.78
C LEU A 5 10.05 -7.68 11.43
N CYS A 6 10.52 -7.45 12.66
CA CYS A 6 10.31 -6.19 13.37
C CYS A 6 11.08 -5.03 12.69
N PHE A 7 12.26 -5.33 12.17
CA PHE A 7 13.07 -4.34 11.44
C PHE A 7 12.42 -3.90 10.12
N GLU A 8 11.95 -4.84 9.30
CA GLU A 8 11.26 -4.48 8.04
C GLU A 8 9.98 -3.67 8.31
N ARG A 9 9.20 -4.03 9.34
CA ARG A 9 8.02 -3.24 9.73
C ARG A 9 8.36 -1.77 9.95
N ILE A 10 9.38 -1.48 10.76
CA ILE A 10 9.77 -0.10 11.12
C ILE A 10 10.23 0.67 9.87
N GLN A 11 10.91 0.00 8.94
CA GLN A 11 11.38 0.62 7.72
C GLN A 11 10.25 1.01 6.76
N PHE A 12 9.20 0.19 6.63
CA PHE A 12 8.19 0.36 5.57
C PHE A 12 6.92 1.10 5.98
N ILE A 13 6.55 1.10 7.27
CA ILE A 13 5.35 1.81 7.75
C ILE A 13 5.34 3.31 7.34
N PRO A 14 6.44 4.07 7.51
CA PRO A 14 6.44 5.49 7.14
C PRO A 14 6.11 5.73 5.65
N TYR A 15 6.47 4.79 4.77
CA TYR A 15 6.12 4.90 3.35
C TYR A 15 4.65 4.61 3.08
N LEU A 16 4.00 3.72 3.86
CA LEU A 16 2.56 3.48 3.75
C LEU A 16 1.75 4.74 4.13
N ASP A 17 2.22 5.50 5.12
CA ASP A 17 1.59 6.77 5.50
C ASP A 17 1.71 7.82 4.39
N LEU A 18 2.89 7.89 3.73
CA LEU A 18 3.08 8.76 2.57
C LEU A 18 2.22 8.35 1.38
N ILE A 19 2.14 7.04 1.09
CA ILE A 19 1.30 6.48 0.03
C ILE A 19 -0.16 6.88 0.26
N GLU A 20 -0.67 6.69 1.47
CA GLU A 20 -2.04 7.06 1.81
C GLU A 20 -2.26 8.56 1.62
N LYS A 21 -1.35 9.38 2.16
CA LYS A 21 -1.41 10.84 2.05
C LYS A 21 -1.46 11.31 0.59
N TYR A 22 -0.71 10.70 -0.32
CA TYR A 22 -0.58 11.19 -1.71
C TYR A 22 -1.43 10.42 -2.73
N SER A 23 -2.29 9.50 -2.29
CA SER A 23 -3.16 8.70 -3.18
C SER A 23 -4.25 9.52 -3.90
N PHE A 24 -4.49 10.76 -3.48
CA PHE A 24 -5.43 11.66 -4.14
C PHE A 24 -4.84 12.35 -5.39
N ASP A 25 -3.55 12.24 -5.68
CA ASP A 25 -2.96 12.93 -6.82
C ASP A 25 -3.48 12.39 -8.17
N SER A 26 -3.90 13.29 -9.06
CA SER A 26 -4.48 12.94 -10.36
C SER A 26 -3.45 12.81 -11.48
N ARG A 27 -2.19 13.20 -11.27
CA ARG A 27 -1.13 13.08 -12.27
C ARG A 27 -0.80 11.60 -12.48
N ASN A 28 -0.88 11.16 -13.73
CA ASN A 28 -0.76 9.75 -14.10
C ASN A 28 0.51 9.07 -13.57
N PHE A 29 1.66 9.73 -13.64
CA PHE A 29 2.92 9.17 -13.13
C PHE A 29 2.93 9.04 -11.61
N VAL A 30 2.37 10.02 -10.88
CA VAL A 30 2.27 9.98 -9.42
C VAL A 30 1.35 8.84 -8.99
N LYS A 31 0.13 8.79 -9.54
CA LYS A 31 -0.83 7.72 -9.27
C LYS A 31 -0.25 6.32 -9.52
N LYS A 32 0.48 6.14 -10.64
CA LYS A 32 1.14 4.87 -10.97
C LYS A 32 2.26 4.53 -9.99
N ALA A 33 3.10 5.50 -9.63
CA ALA A 33 4.17 5.32 -8.67
C ALA A 33 3.62 4.92 -7.29
N VAL A 34 2.58 5.60 -6.83
CA VAL A 34 1.91 5.31 -5.55
C VAL A 34 1.31 3.90 -5.54
N ASN A 35 0.56 3.52 -6.58
CA ASN A 35 0.01 2.16 -6.69
C ASN A 35 1.13 1.10 -6.69
N TRP A 36 2.18 1.32 -7.47
CA TRP A 36 3.26 0.35 -7.55
C TRP A 36 3.99 0.20 -6.22
N ALA A 37 4.34 1.30 -5.55
CA ALA A 37 4.99 1.28 -4.25
C ALA A 37 4.15 0.52 -3.21
N LEU A 38 2.83 0.78 -3.14
CA LEU A 38 1.91 0.10 -2.22
C LEU A 38 1.94 -1.41 -2.40
N ARG A 39 1.83 -1.88 -3.64
CA ARG A 39 1.84 -3.32 -3.95
C ARG A 39 3.21 -3.94 -3.69
N GLN A 40 4.30 -3.28 -4.03
CA GLN A 40 5.64 -3.82 -3.80
C GLN A 40 5.97 -3.96 -2.32
N ILE A 41 5.58 -2.98 -1.48
CA ILE A 41 5.72 -3.10 -0.02
C ILE A 41 4.92 -4.30 0.48
N GLY A 42 3.64 -4.42 0.09
CA GLY A 42 2.78 -5.51 0.54
C GLY A 42 3.19 -6.92 0.09
N LYS A 43 3.99 -7.04 -0.98
CA LYS A 43 4.49 -8.32 -1.49
C LYS A 43 5.72 -8.87 -0.77
N ARG A 44 6.42 -8.04 0.00
CA ARG A 44 7.70 -8.43 0.63
C ARG A 44 7.55 -9.58 1.62
N ASN A 45 6.54 -9.49 2.49
CA ASN A 45 6.21 -10.52 3.47
C ASN A 45 4.74 -10.40 3.91
N LYS A 46 4.22 -11.43 4.60
CA LYS A 46 2.81 -11.51 4.98
C LYS A 46 2.36 -10.38 5.91
N GLU A 47 3.22 -9.95 6.83
CA GLU A 47 2.92 -8.86 7.75
C GLU A 47 2.76 -7.52 7.00
N LEU A 48 3.69 -7.19 6.11
CA LEU A 48 3.59 -6.02 5.25
C LEU A 48 2.40 -6.11 4.30
N GLY A 49 2.03 -7.31 3.85
CA GLY A 49 0.81 -7.57 3.08
C GLY A 49 -0.45 -7.13 3.83
N ILE A 50 -0.59 -7.54 5.10
CA ILE A 50 -1.72 -7.15 5.96
C ILE A 50 -1.74 -5.62 6.16
N LEU A 51 -0.58 -5.01 6.44
CA LEU A 51 -0.49 -3.56 6.63
C LEU A 51 -0.82 -2.77 5.35
N ALA A 52 -0.38 -3.25 4.19
CA ALA A 52 -0.69 -2.66 2.89
C ALA A 52 -2.17 -2.83 2.52
N LEU A 53 -2.80 -3.95 2.88
CA LEU A 53 -4.25 -4.13 2.72
C LEU A 53 -5.03 -3.13 3.59
N HIS A 54 -4.65 -2.93 4.86
CA HIS A 54 -5.26 -1.92 5.72
C HIS A 54 -5.07 -0.50 5.15
N CYS A 55 -3.87 -0.18 4.65
CA CYS A 55 -3.61 1.10 3.97
C CYS A 55 -4.51 1.26 2.73
N SER A 56 -4.65 0.22 1.92
CA SER A 56 -5.52 0.23 0.73
C SER A 56 -6.99 0.48 1.08
N GLN A 57 -7.48 -0.10 2.18
CA GLN A 57 -8.83 0.13 2.66
C GLN A 57 -9.04 1.59 3.09
N ARG A 58 -8.07 2.21 3.77
CA ARG A 58 -8.15 3.64 4.14
C ARG A 58 -8.10 4.55 2.91
N ILE A 59 -7.24 4.24 1.94
CA ILE A 59 -7.19 4.96 0.65
C ILE A 59 -8.54 4.88 -0.07
N LEU A 60 -9.21 3.73 -0.04
CA LEU A 60 -10.51 3.55 -0.69
C LEU A 60 -11.58 4.51 -0.12
N LEU A 61 -11.48 4.86 1.16
CA LEU A 61 -12.39 5.78 1.85
C LEU A 61 -12.20 7.25 1.46
N GLN A 62 -11.11 7.63 0.79
CA GLN A 62 -10.85 9.02 0.39
C GLN A 62 -11.79 9.54 -0.72
N GLN A 63 -12.63 8.69 -1.30
CA GLN A 63 -13.62 9.02 -2.34
C GLN A 63 -13.07 9.79 -3.57
N HIS A 64 -11.76 9.71 -3.83
CA HIS A 64 -11.13 10.29 -5.02
C HIS A 64 -10.91 9.23 -6.10
N LYS A 65 -11.05 9.60 -7.39
CA LYS A 65 -10.91 8.65 -8.52
C LYS A 65 -9.54 7.97 -8.58
N SER A 66 -8.45 8.71 -8.33
CA SER A 66 -7.11 8.11 -8.26
C SER A 66 -7.00 7.15 -7.09
N ALA A 67 -7.45 7.55 -5.91
CA ALA A 67 -7.37 6.77 -4.69
C ALA A 67 -8.15 5.46 -4.82
N GLN A 68 -9.39 5.51 -5.33
CA GLN A 68 -10.20 4.32 -5.59
C GLN A 68 -9.54 3.35 -6.56
N TRP A 69 -8.89 3.86 -7.62
CA TRP A 69 -8.18 3.01 -8.57
C TRP A 69 -6.95 2.35 -7.93
N ILE A 70 -6.15 3.12 -7.17
CA ILE A 70 -4.98 2.61 -6.44
C ILE A 70 -5.41 1.51 -5.46
N ALA A 71 -6.39 1.80 -4.61
CA ALA A 71 -6.85 0.89 -3.58
C ALA A 71 -7.42 -0.41 -4.15
N LYS A 72 -8.30 -0.33 -5.16
CA LYS A 72 -8.92 -1.52 -5.76
C LYS A 72 -7.90 -2.43 -6.44
N ASP A 73 -6.92 -1.86 -7.14
CA ASP A 73 -5.86 -2.67 -7.77
C ASP A 73 -4.97 -3.34 -6.73
N ALA A 74 -4.56 -2.61 -5.69
CA ALA A 74 -3.75 -3.16 -4.61
C ALA A 74 -4.46 -4.25 -3.81
N ILE A 75 -5.74 -4.06 -3.45
CA ILE A 75 -6.54 -5.05 -2.73
C ILE A 75 -6.65 -6.35 -3.51
N ARG A 76 -7.00 -6.27 -4.81
CA ARG A 76 -7.08 -7.44 -5.68
C ARG A 76 -5.77 -8.22 -5.69
N GLU A 77 -4.67 -7.54 -5.99
CA GLU A 77 -3.36 -8.18 -6.16
C GLU A 77 -2.77 -8.73 -4.86
N LEU A 78 -2.97 -8.05 -3.73
CA LEU A 78 -2.46 -8.51 -2.43
C LEU A 78 -3.28 -9.66 -1.86
N ASN A 79 -4.60 -9.67 -2.09
CA ASN A 79 -5.43 -10.83 -1.75
C ASN A 79 -4.99 -12.05 -2.58
N ASP A 80 -4.80 -11.90 -3.89
CA ASP A 80 -4.32 -12.99 -4.76
C ASP A 80 -2.93 -13.53 -4.32
N LYS A 81 -2.10 -12.70 -3.68
CA LYS A 81 -0.76 -13.10 -3.23
C LYS A 81 -0.75 -13.86 -1.89
N TRP A 82 -1.68 -13.56 -0.99
CA TRP A 82 -1.67 -14.04 0.40
C TRP A 82 -2.85 -14.93 0.78
N ASN A 83 -3.85 -15.05 -0.10
CA ASN A 83 -4.80 -16.17 -0.14
C ASN A 83 -4.07 -17.45 -0.56
#